data_AF-A0A3Q7UJU1-F1
#
_entry.id   AF-A0A3Q7UJU1-F1
#
_cell.length_a   1.000
_cell.length_b   1.000
_cell.length_c   1.000
_cell.angle_alpha   90.00
_cell.angle_beta   90.00
_cell.angle_gamma   90.00
#
_symmetry.space_group_name_H-M   'P 1'
#
loop_
_entity.id
_entity.type
_entity.pdbx_description
1 polymer ?
#
loop_
_entity_poly.entity_id
_entity_poly.type
_entity_poly.pdbx_seq_one_letter_code
_entity_poly.pdbx_strand_id
1 'polypeptide(L)'
;MANEAYPCPCDIGHKLEYGGMGREVQVEHIKAYVTKPPFDTGKAVIVIQDIFGWQLPNTRYMADMIAGNGYTEVDAVLKYLKQQCHAQKIGIVGFCWGGVAVHHVMMKYPEFRAGVSVYGIIKDSEDVHSLKNPTLFIFAENDAVIPLEQVSLLTQKLKKHCKVEYQIKTFSGQTHGFVHRKREDCSAEDKPYIDEARRNLIEWLHKYV
;
A
#
# COMPACT_ATOMS: atom_id res chain seq x y z
N MET A 1 31.69 -10.27 7.80
CA MET A 1 31.58 -8.87 8.23
C MET A 1 30.67 -8.19 7.23
N ALA A 2 29.42 -7.97 7.61
CA ALA A 2 28.42 -7.35 6.73
C ALA A 2 28.77 -5.88 6.53
N ASN A 3 28.64 -5.40 5.29
CA ASN A 3 28.95 -4.05 4.86
C ASN A 3 28.13 -3.02 5.65
N GLU A 4 28.76 -2.37 6.62
CA GLU A 4 28.35 -1.06 7.14
C GLU A 4 28.74 0.01 6.11
N ALA A 5 27.94 0.19 5.07
CA ALA A 5 27.99 1.40 4.26
C ALA A 5 26.61 1.64 3.65
N TYR A 6 25.95 2.72 4.09
CA TYR A 6 24.64 3.22 3.65
C TYR A 6 23.42 2.50 4.24
N PRO A 7 23.09 2.73 5.53
CA PRO A 7 21.68 2.68 5.91
C PRO A 7 20.91 3.59 4.93
N CYS A 8 19.84 3.08 4.32
CA CYS A 8 18.91 3.86 3.52
C CYS A 8 17.82 4.36 4.47
N PRO A 9 17.98 5.52 5.14
CA PRO A 9 16.92 6.07 5.96
C PRO A 9 15.70 6.30 5.09
N CYS A 10 14.50 6.11 5.65
CA CYS A 10 13.22 6.24 4.93
C CYS A 10 13.09 7.58 4.18
N ASP A 11 13.80 8.61 4.64
CA ASP A 11 13.80 9.98 4.13
C ASP A 11 14.77 10.18 2.94
N ILE A 12 15.74 9.29 2.76
CA ILE A 12 16.73 9.29 1.66
C ILE A 12 16.53 8.01 0.82
N GLY A 13 15.26 7.72 0.49
CA GLY A 13 14.91 6.65 -0.44
C GLY A 13 15.50 6.89 -1.84
N HIS A 14 15.75 5.83 -2.60
CA HIS A 14 16.22 6.00 -3.97
C HIS A 14 15.06 6.41 -4.89
N LYS A 15 15.24 7.51 -5.62
CA LYS A 15 14.30 7.94 -6.65
C LYS A 15 14.53 7.14 -7.93
N LEU A 16 13.60 6.25 -8.27
CA LEU A 16 13.68 5.45 -9.49
C LEU A 16 13.54 6.37 -10.73
N GLU A 17 14.26 6.08 -11.80
CA GLU A 17 14.06 6.78 -13.08
C GLU A 17 12.85 6.19 -13.80
N TYR A 18 11.66 6.75 -13.51
CA TYR A 18 10.39 6.31 -14.10
C TYR A 18 9.50 7.50 -14.48
N GLY A 19 9.05 7.51 -15.74
CA GLY A 19 8.24 8.60 -16.29
C GLY A 19 6.75 8.54 -15.96
N GLY A 20 6.24 7.38 -15.53
CA GLY A 20 4.80 7.13 -15.41
C GLY A 20 4.15 6.75 -16.75
N MET A 21 3.12 5.89 -16.71
CA MET A 21 2.30 5.52 -17.88
C MET A 21 0.90 6.15 -17.88
N GLY A 22 0.48 6.72 -16.75
CA GLY A 22 -0.79 7.39 -16.53
C GLY A 22 -0.76 8.88 -16.83
N ARG A 23 -1.76 9.58 -16.30
CA ARG A 23 -1.95 11.03 -16.50
C ARG A 23 -2.35 11.72 -15.20
N GLU A 24 -1.98 12.98 -15.09
CA GLU A 24 -2.43 13.84 -14.00
C GLU A 24 -3.86 14.32 -14.29
N VAL A 25 -4.71 14.33 -13.27
CA VAL A 25 -6.08 14.85 -13.34
C VAL A 25 -6.38 15.70 -12.12
N GLN A 26 -7.31 16.64 -12.28
CA GLN A 26 -7.87 17.41 -11.17
C GLN A 26 -9.24 16.83 -10.82
N VAL A 27 -9.42 16.38 -9.57
CA VAL A 27 -10.70 15.91 -9.06
C VAL A 27 -11.15 16.82 -7.93
N GLU A 28 -12.11 17.70 -8.23
CA GLU A 28 -12.52 18.79 -7.34
C GLU A 28 -11.28 19.61 -6.90
N HIS A 29 -10.95 19.64 -5.61
CA HIS A 29 -9.80 20.36 -5.06
C HIS A 29 -8.55 19.48 -4.89
N ILE A 30 -8.60 18.22 -5.33
CA ILE A 30 -7.52 17.22 -5.18
C ILE A 30 -6.83 17.00 -6.54
N LYS A 31 -5.50 17.06 -6.56
CA LYS A 31 -4.69 16.61 -7.71
C LYS A 31 -4.40 15.14 -7.56
N ALA A 32 -4.69 14.38 -8.61
CA ALA A 32 -4.58 12.94 -8.64
C ALA A 32 -3.75 12.48 -9.85
N TYR A 33 -3.11 11.32 -9.72
CA TYR A 33 -2.58 10.57 -10.85
C TYR A 33 -3.53 9.42 -11.15
N VAL A 34 -3.80 9.19 -12.45
CA VAL A 34 -4.70 8.13 -12.90
C VAL A 34 -4.02 7.31 -13.97
N THR A 35 -3.99 6.01 -13.74
CA THR A 35 -3.50 5.02 -14.69
C THR A 35 -4.54 3.93 -14.88
N LYS A 36 -4.67 3.45 -16.13
CA LYS A 36 -5.74 2.54 -16.54
C LYS A 36 -5.16 1.35 -17.30
N PRO A 37 -5.70 0.14 -17.09
CA PRO A 37 -5.40 -1.00 -17.94
C PRO A 37 -5.89 -0.76 -19.38
N PRO A 38 -5.36 -1.51 -20.37
CA PRO A 38 -5.75 -1.35 -21.77
C PRO A 38 -7.21 -1.75 -22.07
N PHE A 39 -7.88 -2.41 -21.14
CA PHE A 39 -9.28 -2.81 -21.23
C PHE A 39 -10.00 -2.59 -19.89
N ASP A 40 -11.31 -2.31 -19.93
CA ASP A 40 -12.11 -2.11 -18.72
C ASP A 40 -12.34 -3.43 -17.98
N THR A 41 -12.04 -3.45 -16.70
CA THR A 41 -12.22 -4.61 -15.81
C THR A 41 -13.35 -4.44 -14.81
N GLY A 42 -13.95 -3.23 -14.72
CA GLY A 42 -14.88 -2.86 -13.67
C GLY A 42 -14.26 -2.82 -12.26
N LYS A 43 -12.92 -2.88 -12.17
CA LYS A 43 -12.16 -2.88 -10.91
C LYS A 43 -11.30 -1.63 -10.79
N ALA A 44 -11.24 -1.09 -9.59
CA ALA A 44 -10.34 0.02 -9.28
C ALA A 44 -9.64 -0.17 -7.94
N VAL A 45 -8.49 0.49 -7.79
CA VAL A 45 -7.73 0.58 -6.55
C VAL A 45 -7.41 2.04 -6.30
N ILE A 46 -7.61 2.50 -5.06
CA ILE A 46 -7.07 3.80 -4.63
C ILE A 46 -5.71 3.55 -4.00
N VAL A 47 -4.65 4.19 -4.50
CA VAL A 47 -3.35 4.21 -3.82
C VAL A 47 -3.23 5.49 -3.02
N ILE A 48 -3.21 5.39 -1.69
CA ILE A 48 -2.87 6.53 -0.83
C ILE A 48 -1.36 6.55 -0.63
N GLN A 49 -0.75 7.60 -1.18
CA GLN A 49 0.67 7.88 -1.09
C GLN A 49 1.21 8.05 0.35
N ASP A 50 2.53 7.95 0.44
CA ASP A 50 3.32 8.33 1.62
C ASP A 50 3.45 9.87 1.71
N ILE A 51 4.00 10.41 2.82
CA ILE A 51 4.12 11.85 3.14
C ILE A 51 4.88 12.69 2.10
N PHE A 52 5.49 12.05 1.10
CA PHE A 52 6.34 12.67 0.09
C PHE A 52 5.64 12.90 -1.26
N GLY A 53 4.40 12.43 -1.42
CA GLY A 53 3.59 12.75 -2.60
C GLY A 53 3.72 11.79 -3.80
N TRP A 54 2.75 11.90 -4.72
CA TRP A 54 2.53 11.05 -5.90
C TRP A 54 3.41 11.47 -7.06
N GLN A 55 4.02 12.65 -6.97
CA GLN A 55 4.98 13.14 -7.95
C GLN A 55 6.31 12.37 -7.90
N LEU A 56 6.52 11.55 -6.86
CA LEU A 56 7.66 10.64 -6.82
C LEU A 56 7.51 9.52 -7.87
N PRO A 57 8.53 9.28 -8.71
CA PRO A 57 8.55 8.19 -9.69
C PRO A 57 8.22 6.82 -9.10
N ASN A 58 8.67 6.54 -7.88
CA ASN A 58 8.43 5.29 -7.19
C ASN A 58 6.93 5.08 -6.89
N THR A 59 6.23 6.14 -6.49
CA THR A 59 4.79 6.10 -6.24
C THR A 59 4.04 5.86 -7.55
N ARG A 60 4.42 6.55 -8.63
CA ARG A 60 3.84 6.33 -9.97
C ARG A 60 4.11 4.91 -10.47
N TYR A 61 5.32 4.39 -10.24
CA TYR A 61 5.69 3.02 -10.59
C TYR A 61 4.79 2.01 -9.89
N MET A 62 4.53 2.17 -8.59
CA MET A 62 3.61 1.29 -7.87
C MET A 62 2.18 1.39 -8.42
N ALA A 63 1.69 2.60 -8.70
CA ALA A 63 0.38 2.81 -9.30
C ALA A 63 0.26 2.13 -10.68
N ASP A 64 1.26 2.33 -11.54
CA ASP A 64 1.31 1.76 -12.88
C ASP A 64 1.49 0.24 -12.87
N MET A 65 2.25 -0.31 -11.92
CA MET A 65 2.36 -1.75 -11.70
C MET A 65 1.00 -2.35 -11.31
N ILE A 66 0.25 -1.69 -10.41
CA ILE A 66 -1.10 -2.12 -10.03
C ILE A 66 -2.04 -2.05 -11.24
N ALA A 67 -1.94 -0.99 -12.05
CA ALA A 67 -2.78 -0.85 -13.23
C ALA A 67 -2.46 -1.86 -14.35
N GLY A 68 -1.18 -2.19 -14.54
CA GLY A 68 -0.75 -3.28 -15.42
C GLY A 68 -1.37 -4.65 -15.07
N ASN A 69 -1.84 -4.83 -13.82
CA ASN A 69 -2.54 -6.03 -13.36
C ASN A 69 -4.07 -5.95 -13.50
N GLY A 70 -4.60 -4.98 -14.26
CA GLY A 70 -6.04 -4.90 -14.57
C GLY A 70 -6.86 -4.04 -13.61
N TYR A 71 -6.23 -3.13 -12.86
CA TYR A 71 -6.93 -2.24 -11.93
C TYR A 71 -6.87 -0.78 -12.42
N THR A 72 -7.98 -0.05 -12.38
CA THR A 72 -7.88 1.41 -12.55
C THR A 72 -7.37 2.04 -11.25
N GLU A 73 -6.24 2.73 -11.30
CA GLU A 73 -5.65 3.39 -10.13
C GLU A 73 -5.99 4.89 -10.12
N VAL A 74 -6.37 5.41 -8.95
CA VAL A 74 -6.62 6.85 -8.73
C VAL A 74 -6.23 7.22 -7.30
N ASP A 75 -5.22 8.08 -7.13
CA ASP A 75 -4.93 8.69 -5.83
C ASP A 75 -6.00 9.74 -5.50
N ALA A 76 -6.82 9.41 -4.49
CA ALA A 76 -8.01 10.10 -4.01
C ALA A 76 -9.04 10.48 -5.09
N VAL A 77 -10.10 9.67 -5.24
CA VAL A 77 -11.54 10.06 -5.16
C VAL A 77 -12.44 8.86 -5.47
N LEU A 78 -13.19 8.40 -4.46
CA LEU A 78 -14.13 7.28 -4.56
C LEU A 78 -15.35 7.57 -5.47
N LYS A 79 -15.83 8.82 -5.49
CA LYS A 79 -16.98 9.26 -6.32
C LYS A 79 -16.63 9.24 -7.81
N TYR A 80 -15.47 9.78 -8.17
CA TYR A 80 -14.86 9.72 -9.49
C TYR A 80 -14.68 8.27 -9.95
N LEU A 81 -14.19 7.37 -9.09
CA LEU A 81 -14.06 5.95 -9.45
C LEU A 81 -15.39 5.31 -9.86
N LYS A 82 -16.45 5.55 -9.09
CA LYS A 82 -17.77 4.98 -9.41
C LYS A 82 -18.39 5.62 -10.65
N GLN A 83 -18.24 6.94 -10.83
CA GLN A 83 -18.95 7.70 -11.87
C GLN A 83 -18.20 7.77 -13.21
N GLN A 84 -16.88 7.95 -13.16
CA GLN A 84 -16.03 8.22 -14.33
C GLN A 84 -15.19 7.01 -14.76
N CYS A 85 -14.94 6.08 -13.83
CA CYS A 85 -14.23 4.83 -14.13
C CYS A 85 -15.15 3.60 -14.08
N HIS A 86 -16.46 3.79 -13.82
CA HIS A 86 -17.46 2.72 -13.74
C HIS A 86 -17.06 1.55 -12.83
N ALA A 87 -16.23 1.83 -11.81
CA ALA A 87 -15.68 0.79 -10.93
C ALA A 87 -16.78 0.20 -10.04
N GLN A 88 -16.96 -1.11 -10.12
CA GLN A 88 -17.93 -1.88 -9.34
C GLN A 88 -17.30 -2.47 -8.08
N LYS A 89 -16.00 -2.79 -8.14
CA LYS A 89 -15.22 -3.30 -7.02
C LYS A 89 -14.02 -2.39 -6.80
N ILE A 90 -13.89 -1.88 -5.57
CA ILE A 90 -12.87 -0.90 -5.21
C ILE A 90 -12.00 -1.46 -4.09
N GLY A 91 -10.71 -1.60 -4.36
CA GLY A 91 -9.68 -1.85 -3.34
C GLY A 91 -9.00 -0.57 -2.91
N ILE A 92 -8.23 -0.64 -1.83
CA ILE A 92 -7.37 0.46 -1.39
C ILE A 92 -6.00 -0.07 -0.97
N VAL A 93 -4.95 0.63 -1.38
CA VAL A 93 -3.55 0.32 -1.05
C VAL A 93 -2.95 1.58 -0.46
N GLY A 94 -2.09 1.45 0.54
CA GLY A 94 -1.49 2.61 1.18
C GLY A 94 -0.13 2.33 1.76
N PHE A 95 0.76 3.30 1.64
CA PHE A 95 2.16 3.20 2.05
C PHE A 95 2.45 4.20 3.18
N CYS A 96 3.07 3.73 4.27
CA CYS A 96 3.41 4.55 5.45
C CYS A 96 2.16 5.26 6.01
N TRP A 97 2.10 6.59 5.96
CA TRP A 97 0.91 7.35 6.36
C TRP A 97 -0.33 6.93 5.56
N GLY A 98 -0.18 6.63 4.27
CA GLY A 98 -1.24 6.07 3.45
C GLY A 98 -1.70 4.69 3.94
N GLY A 99 -0.82 3.89 4.54
CA GLY A 99 -1.19 2.63 5.19
C GLY A 99 -2.02 2.85 6.46
N VAL A 100 -1.71 3.91 7.23
CA VAL A 100 -2.56 4.35 8.36
C VAL A 100 -3.95 4.75 7.85
N ALA A 101 -4.00 5.49 6.73
CA ALA A 101 -5.26 5.86 6.09
C ALA A 101 -6.05 4.63 5.62
N VAL A 102 -5.40 3.64 5.00
CA VAL A 102 -6.03 2.34 4.66
C VAL A 102 -6.62 1.70 5.90
N HIS A 103 -5.83 1.57 6.97
CA HIS A 103 -6.30 0.96 8.20
C HIS A 103 -7.54 1.69 8.74
N HIS A 104 -7.53 3.02 8.74
CA HIS A 104 -8.68 3.84 9.11
C HIS A 104 -9.90 3.57 8.24
N VAL A 105 -9.69 3.54 6.93
CA VAL A 105 -10.75 3.38 5.94
C VAL A 105 -11.41 2.01 6.10
N MET A 106 -10.60 0.96 6.25
CA MET A 106 -11.07 -0.42 6.37
C MET A 106 -11.85 -0.70 7.66
N MET A 107 -11.72 0.14 8.69
CA MET A 107 -12.57 0.09 9.88
C MET A 107 -13.90 0.83 9.73
N LYS A 108 -14.00 1.78 8.78
CA LYS A 108 -15.15 2.68 8.69
C LYS A 108 -16.05 2.41 7.49
N TYR A 109 -15.48 2.13 6.33
CA TYR A 109 -16.13 2.21 5.03
C TYR A 109 -16.35 0.81 4.42
N PRO A 110 -17.54 0.21 4.61
CA PRO A 110 -17.84 -1.13 4.11
C PRO A 110 -17.87 -1.23 2.57
N GLU A 111 -17.90 -0.11 1.85
CA GLU A 111 -17.91 -0.07 0.38
C GLU A 111 -16.61 -0.56 -0.27
N PHE A 112 -15.51 -0.60 0.49
CA PHE A 112 -14.24 -1.14 0.00
C PHE A 112 -14.24 -2.66 0.05
N ARG A 113 -13.75 -3.31 -1.00
CA ARG A 113 -13.70 -4.77 -1.07
C ARG A 113 -12.50 -5.35 -0.34
N ALA A 114 -11.36 -4.67 -0.39
CA ALA A 114 -10.16 -5.06 0.34
C ALA A 114 -9.19 -3.88 0.51
N GLY A 115 -8.35 -3.99 1.53
CA GLY A 115 -7.32 -3.03 1.87
C GLY A 115 -5.95 -3.69 1.97
N VAL A 116 -4.91 -3.00 1.52
CA VAL A 116 -3.51 -3.39 1.74
C VAL A 116 -2.79 -2.22 2.42
N SER A 117 -2.50 -2.37 3.71
CA SER A 117 -1.69 -1.43 4.46
C SER A 117 -0.23 -1.88 4.45
N VAL A 118 0.66 -1.03 3.92
CA VAL A 118 2.09 -1.30 3.85
C VAL A 118 2.81 -0.32 4.79
N TYR A 119 3.46 -0.86 5.83
CA TYR A 119 4.12 -0.14 6.93
C TYR A 119 3.27 1.00 7.53
N GLY A 120 1.95 0.76 7.66
CA GLY A 120 1.01 1.68 8.27
C GLY A 120 0.11 1.01 9.31
N ILE A 121 0.02 1.62 10.49
CA ILE A 121 -0.84 1.17 11.59
C ILE A 121 -1.36 2.39 12.36
N ILE A 122 -2.64 2.36 12.75
CA ILE A 122 -3.17 3.33 13.72
C ILE A 122 -2.63 2.95 15.09
N LYS A 123 -1.86 3.85 15.68
CA LYS A 123 -1.34 3.72 17.03
C LYS A 123 -2.44 4.08 18.03
N ASP A 124 -2.38 3.48 19.22
CA ASP A 124 -3.09 3.95 20.41
C ASP A 124 -4.62 4.04 20.29
N SER A 125 -5.24 3.06 19.65
CA SER A 125 -6.70 2.89 19.67
C SER A 125 -7.10 1.49 20.16
N GLU A 126 -8.16 1.42 20.95
CA GLU A 126 -8.72 0.14 21.38
C GLU A 126 -9.38 -0.60 20.21
N ASP A 127 -9.97 0.15 19.29
CA ASP A 127 -10.79 -0.36 18.19
C ASP A 127 -10.01 -0.70 16.93
N VAL A 128 -8.66 -0.69 16.95
CA VAL A 128 -7.80 -1.02 15.79
C VAL A 128 -8.06 -2.39 15.17
N HIS A 129 -8.84 -3.24 15.83
CA HIS A 129 -9.22 -4.56 15.32
C HIS A 129 -10.59 -4.57 14.62
N SER A 130 -11.33 -3.47 14.65
CA SER A 130 -12.70 -3.34 14.14
C SER A 130 -12.75 -3.19 12.62
N LEU A 131 -12.02 -4.07 11.91
CA LEU A 131 -12.02 -4.13 10.46
C LEU A 131 -13.38 -4.60 9.95
N LYS A 132 -13.92 -3.87 8.97
CA LYS A 132 -15.18 -4.21 8.29
C LYS A 132 -14.98 -5.01 7.03
N ASN A 133 -13.76 -5.01 6.47
CA ASN A 133 -13.45 -5.60 5.17
C ASN A 133 -12.07 -6.28 5.20
N PRO A 134 -11.82 -7.26 4.31
CA PRO A 134 -10.56 -7.99 4.27
C PRO A 134 -9.32 -7.09 4.15
N THR A 135 -8.37 -7.22 5.08
CA THR A 135 -7.18 -6.36 5.12
C THR A 135 -5.87 -7.14 5.22
N LEU A 136 -4.93 -6.85 4.33
CA LEU A 136 -3.54 -7.30 4.40
C LEU A 136 -2.68 -6.19 5.03
N PHE A 137 -1.86 -6.56 6.00
CA PHE A 137 -0.82 -5.70 6.58
C PHE A 137 0.57 -6.24 6.22
N ILE A 138 1.44 -5.39 5.69
CA ILE A 138 2.83 -5.69 5.37
C ILE A 138 3.74 -4.82 6.24
N PHE A 139 4.61 -5.46 7.03
CA PHE A 139 5.57 -4.79 7.92
C PHE A 139 7.00 -5.25 7.66
N ALA A 140 7.95 -4.49 8.17
CA ALA A 140 9.38 -4.77 8.14
C ALA A 140 9.87 -5.06 9.56
N GLU A 141 10.79 -6.02 9.72
CA GLU A 141 11.33 -6.40 11.04
C GLU A 141 12.16 -5.28 11.67
N ASN A 142 13.02 -4.64 10.86
CA ASN A 142 13.92 -3.56 11.28
C ASN A 142 13.31 -2.17 10.99
N ASP A 143 12.00 -2.03 11.19
CA ASP A 143 11.29 -0.78 10.97
C ASP A 143 11.41 0.14 12.20
N ALA A 144 12.19 1.22 12.07
CA ALA A 144 12.37 2.21 13.14
C ALA A 144 11.13 3.11 13.36
N VAL A 145 10.22 3.18 12.39
CA VAL A 145 8.99 4.00 12.45
C VAL A 145 7.84 3.22 13.07
N ILE A 146 7.75 1.92 12.74
CA ILE A 146 6.73 0.98 13.20
C ILE A 146 7.39 -0.19 13.97
N PRO A 147 7.64 -0.04 15.29
CA PRO A 147 8.27 -1.09 16.08
C PRO A 147 7.46 -2.40 16.10
N LEU A 148 8.16 -3.54 16.18
CA LEU A 148 7.57 -4.89 16.24
C LEU A 148 6.59 -5.08 17.41
N GLU A 149 6.77 -4.35 18.51
CA GLU A 149 5.82 -4.35 19.63
C GLU A 149 4.42 -3.89 19.17
N GLN A 150 4.35 -2.87 18.33
CA GLN A 150 3.09 -2.36 17.79
C GLN A 150 2.44 -3.37 16.84
N VAL A 151 3.25 -4.03 16.00
CA VAL A 151 2.79 -5.12 15.13
C VAL A 151 2.24 -6.29 15.96
N SER A 152 2.92 -6.62 17.07
CA SER A 152 2.51 -7.69 17.97
C SER A 152 1.19 -7.35 18.67
N LEU A 153 1.02 -6.11 19.12
CA LEU A 153 -0.22 -5.65 19.73
C LEU A 153 -1.39 -5.72 18.74
N LEU A 154 -1.19 -5.24 17.51
CA LEU A 154 -2.18 -5.36 16.44
C LEU A 154 -2.57 -6.82 16.20
N THR A 155 -1.57 -7.69 16.06
CA THR A 155 -1.77 -9.13 15.82
C THR A 155 -2.63 -9.75 16.92
N GLN A 156 -2.35 -9.42 18.18
CA GLN A 156 -3.13 -9.91 19.30
C GLN A 156 -4.56 -9.40 19.29
N LYS A 157 -4.77 -8.09 19.05
CA LYS A 157 -6.12 -7.50 19.00
C LYS A 157 -6.94 -8.07 17.83
N LEU A 158 -6.34 -8.19 16.64
CA LEU A 158 -6.98 -8.80 15.48
C LEU A 158 -7.33 -10.27 15.73
N LYS A 159 -6.43 -11.05 16.32
CA LYS A 159 -6.69 -12.46 16.65
C LYS A 159 -7.83 -12.66 17.64
N LYS A 160 -7.98 -11.74 18.59
CA LYS A 160 -9.02 -11.82 19.63
C LYS A 160 -10.39 -11.35 19.14
N HIS A 161 -10.43 -10.32 18.30
CA HIS A 161 -11.66 -9.56 18.09
C HIS A 161 -12.06 -9.36 16.62
N CYS A 162 -11.15 -9.54 15.66
CA CYS A 162 -11.46 -9.31 14.25
C CYS A 162 -12.41 -10.39 13.73
N LYS A 163 -13.44 -9.96 12.99
CA LYS A 163 -14.49 -10.84 12.43
C LYS A 163 -14.36 -11.05 10.93
N VAL A 164 -13.45 -10.32 10.29
CA VAL A 164 -13.20 -10.41 8.85
C VAL A 164 -11.83 -11.03 8.61
N GLU A 165 -11.60 -11.49 7.39
CA GLU A 165 -10.32 -12.08 7.04
C GLU A 165 -9.21 -11.01 7.07
N TYR A 166 -8.06 -11.35 7.65
CA TYR A 166 -6.90 -10.48 7.66
C TYR A 166 -5.63 -11.32 7.53
N GLN A 167 -4.58 -10.68 7.04
CA GLN A 167 -3.26 -11.28 7.01
C GLN A 167 -2.23 -10.25 7.46
N ILE A 168 -1.23 -10.71 8.22
CA ILE A 168 -0.08 -9.90 8.63
C ILE A 168 1.16 -10.61 8.11
N LYS A 169 1.98 -9.88 7.36
CA LYS A 169 3.26 -10.34 6.82
C LYS A 169 4.36 -9.43 7.34
N THR A 170 5.27 -9.97 8.13
CA THR A 170 6.47 -9.26 8.60
C THR A 170 7.69 -9.81 7.88
N PHE A 171 8.45 -8.94 7.22
CA PHE A 171 9.61 -9.32 6.41
C PHE A 171 10.91 -9.14 7.20
N SER A 172 11.63 -10.24 7.40
CA SER A 172 12.87 -10.26 8.18
C SER A 172 13.99 -9.47 7.48
N GLY A 173 14.82 -8.78 8.26
CA GLY A 173 15.93 -7.97 7.75
C GLY A 173 15.52 -6.67 7.04
N GLN A 174 14.23 -6.50 6.70
CA GLN A 174 13.75 -5.34 5.95
C GLN A 174 13.53 -4.12 6.82
N THR A 175 13.59 -2.94 6.20
CA THR A 175 13.41 -1.64 6.84
C THR A 175 12.20 -0.89 6.27
N HIS A 176 11.81 0.20 6.91
CA HIS A 176 10.71 1.04 6.45
C HIS A 176 10.86 1.45 4.97
N GLY A 177 9.77 1.37 4.21
CA GLY A 177 9.76 1.77 2.80
C GLY A 177 10.34 0.75 1.80
N PHE A 178 10.81 -0.43 2.24
CA PHE A 178 11.49 -1.40 1.36
C PHE A 178 10.70 -1.77 0.09
N VAL A 179 9.36 -1.83 0.18
CA VAL A 179 8.49 -2.23 -0.94
C VAL A 179 8.57 -1.29 -2.16
N HIS A 180 8.82 0.01 -1.95
CA HIS A 180 8.80 1.02 -3.02
C HIS A 180 10.01 1.96 -3.06
N ARG A 181 10.83 2.06 -2.00
CA ARG A 181 11.96 3.02 -1.92
C ARG A 181 13.35 2.42 -1.98
N LYS A 182 13.49 1.13 -1.65
CA LYS A 182 14.77 0.45 -1.83
C LYS A 182 14.98 0.20 -3.31
N ARG A 183 16.20 0.45 -3.78
CA ARG A 183 16.67 0.07 -5.11
C ARG A 183 16.66 -1.45 -5.23
N GLU A 184 15.99 -1.98 -6.24
CA GLU A 184 16.03 -3.42 -6.54
C GLU A 184 17.44 -3.90 -6.93
N ASP A 185 18.30 -2.98 -7.37
CA ASP A 185 19.68 -3.19 -7.83
C ASP A 185 20.75 -2.88 -6.76
N CYS A 186 20.41 -2.22 -5.64
CA CYS A 186 21.40 -1.89 -4.58
C CYS A 186 21.58 -3.00 -3.53
N SER A 187 20.70 -3.98 -3.47
CA SER A 187 20.87 -5.17 -2.64
C SER A 187 20.16 -6.34 -3.31
N ALA A 188 20.91 -7.16 -4.06
CA ALA A 188 20.41 -8.42 -4.61
C ALA A 188 19.76 -9.31 -3.52
N GLU A 189 20.17 -9.12 -2.27
CA GLU A 189 19.63 -9.77 -1.08
C GLU A 189 18.22 -9.28 -0.69
N ASP A 190 17.86 -8.02 -0.95
CA ASP A 190 16.53 -7.48 -0.61
C ASP A 190 15.49 -7.74 -1.70
N LYS A 191 15.93 -7.89 -2.96
CA LYS A 191 15.05 -8.05 -4.12
C LYS A 191 13.98 -9.16 -3.93
N PRO A 192 14.31 -10.36 -3.42
CA PRO A 192 13.33 -11.41 -3.19
C PRO A 192 12.20 -10.97 -2.25
N TYR A 193 12.52 -10.21 -1.20
CA TYR A 193 11.55 -9.72 -0.22
C TYR A 193 10.67 -8.60 -0.80
N ILE A 194 11.26 -7.70 -1.61
CA ILE A 194 10.52 -6.67 -2.34
C ILE A 194 9.51 -7.31 -3.30
N ASP A 195 9.98 -8.28 -4.10
CA ASP A 195 9.16 -8.99 -5.07
C ASP A 195 8.05 -9.79 -4.37
N GLU A 196 8.36 -10.46 -3.26
CA GLU A 196 7.36 -11.20 -2.49
C GLU A 196 6.32 -10.25 -1.87
N ALA A 197 6.72 -9.12 -1.27
CA ALA A 197 5.79 -8.16 -0.71
C ALA A 197 4.82 -7.59 -1.76
N ARG A 198 5.34 -7.24 -2.95
CA ARG A 198 4.52 -6.78 -4.08
C ARG A 198 3.59 -7.88 -4.60
N ARG A 199 4.06 -9.13 -4.66
CA ARG A 199 3.24 -10.27 -5.05
C ARG A 199 2.10 -10.54 -4.07
N ASN A 200 2.39 -10.55 -2.76
CA ASN A 200 1.38 -10.70 -1.70
C ASN A 200 0.29 -9.61 -1.83
N LEU A 201 0.69 -8.35 -2.11
CA LEU A 201 -0.24 -7.25 -2.35
C LEU A 201 -1.17 -7.54 -3.54
N ILE A 202 -0.61 -7.95 -4.69
CA ILE A 202 -1.40 -8.23 -5.90
C ILE A 202 -2.30 -9.46 -5.71
N GLU A 203 -1.81 -10.52 -5.09
CA GLU A 203 -2.59 -11.72 -4.77
C GLU A 203 -3.77 -11.41 -3.85
N TRP A 204 -3.57 -10.52 -2.86
CA TRP A 204 -4.66 -10.06 -2.00
C TRP A 204 -5.72 -9.29 -2.78
N LEU A 205 -5.31 -8.37 -3.66
CA LEU A 205 -6.24 -7.64 -4.51
C LEU A 205 -7.00 -8.59 -5.45
N HIS A 206 -6.33 -9.55 -6.10
CA HIS A 206 -6.98 -10.53 -6.97
C HIS A 206 -8.04 -11.36 -6.25
N LYS A 207 -7.79 -11.70 -4.98
CA LYS A 207 -8.71 -12.50 -4.17
C LYS A 207 -10.02 -11.78 -3.87
N TYR A 208 -9.99 -10.47 -3.64
CA TYR A 208 -11.15 -9.73 -3.13
C TYR A 208 -11.73 -8.66 -4.07
N VAL A 209 -10.95 -8.18 -5.04
CA VAL A 209 -11.31 -7.12 -6.00
C VAL A 209 -11.32 -7.69 -7.41
#